data_AF-A0A370DZF1-F1
#
_entry.id   AF-A0A370DZF1-F1
#
_cell.length_a   1.000
_cell.length_b   1.000
_cell.length_c   1.000
_cell.angle_alpha   90.00
_cell.angle_beta   90.00
_cell.angle_gamma   90.00
#
_symmetry.space_group_name_H-M   'P 1'
#
loop_
_entity.id
_entity.type
_entity.pdbx_description
1 polymer ?
#
loop_
_entity_poly.entity_id
_entity_poly.type
_entity_poly.pdbx_seq_one_letter_code
_entity_poly.pdbx_strand_id
1 'polypeptide(L)'
;MDKTYRLTLNRWHKVADRLSRRANDIAEEVRAGFNQTEVMGHLGEDQQARLRTEGERLAALMPVLFDLQSAIAQIRKALGSANEATGISSSLAELDMLNKQLRLMESLINGQEAELVGIDELPNLPVRVQEERGLFAKPSTFRVRVMPDSALEAYRRKLESVRTESFAVADQIAARNREALPISISENVARLAGLSISS
;
A
#
# COMPACT_ATOMS: atom_id res chain seq x y z
N MET A 1 -13.29 -8.17 -27.34
CA MET A 1 -12.08 -8.64 -28.03
C MET A 1 -10.91 -8.56 -27.07
N ASP A 2 -9.95 -9.48 -27.21
CA ASP A 2 -8.74 -9.48 -26.39
C ASP A 2 -7.61 -8.77 -27.12
N LYS A 3 -6.83 -7.98 -26.38
CA LYS A 3 -5.70 -7.22 -26.91
C LYS A 3 -4.46 -7.50 -26.06
N THR A 4 -3.35 -7.73 -26.74
CA THR A 4 -2.05 -7.92 -26.09
C THR A 4 -1.40 -6.56 -25.80
N TYR A 5 -1.10 -6.32 -24.52
CA TYR A 5 -0.35 -5.15 -24.07
C TYR A 5 1.06 -5.58 -23.68
N ARG A 6 2.06 -4.76 -24.00
CA ARG A 6 3.45 -4.97 -23.60
C ARG A 6 3.83 -3.93 -22.57
N LEU A 7 3.92 -4.32 -21.30
CA LEU A 7 4.26 -3.44 -20.18
C LEU A 7 5.40 -4.04 -19.37
N THR A 8 6.21 -3.20 -18.73
CA THR A 8 7.21 -3.62 -17.74
C THR A 8 6.53 -4.30 -16.54
N LEU A 9 7.24 -5.18 -15.84
CA LEU A 9 6.75 -5.88 -14.64
C LEU A 9 6.10 -4.93 -13.60
N ASN A 10 6.77 -3.80 -13.28
CA ASN A 10 6.23 -2.79 -12.36
C ASN A 10 4.89 -2.18 -12.82
N ARG A 11 4.70 -2.00 -14.13
CA ARG A 11 3.44 -1.49 -14.68
C ARG A 11 2.34 -2.55 -14.57
N TRP A 12 2.67 -3.82 -14.80
CA TRP A 12 1.73 -4.94 -14.62
C TRP A 12 1.29 -5.12 -13.16
N HIS A 13 2.19 -4.96 -12.19
CA HIS A 13 1.81 -4.91 -10.77
C HIS A 13 0.80 -3.80 -10.50
N LYS A 14 1.08 -2.57 -10.96
CA LYS A 14 0.15 -1.44 -10.81
C LYS A 14 -1.21 -1.68 -11.49
N VAL A 15 -1.22 -2.36 -12.65
CA VAL A 15 -2.46 -2.76 -13.32
C VAL A 15 -3.24 -3.74 -12.46
N ALA A 16 -2.60 -4.81 -11.97
CA ALA A 16 -3.23 -5.80 -11.10
C ALA A 16 -3.81 -5.18 -9.82
N ASP A 17 -3.11 -4.21 -9.22
CA ASP A 17 -3.58 -3.48 -8.04
C ASP A 17 -4.83 -2.65 -8.34
N ARG A 18 -4.85 -1.92 -9.46
CA ARG A 18 -6.04 -1.15 -9.88
C ARG A 18 -7.24 -2.05 -10.17
N LEU A 19 -7.01 -3.16 -10.88
CA LEU A 19 -8.06 -4.15 -11.15
C LEU A 19 -8.59 -4.77 -9.86
N SER A 20 -7.70 -5.05 -8.89
CA SER A 20 -8.09 -5.62 -7.60
C SER A 20 -8.94 -4.65 -6.77
N ARG A 21 -8.58 -3.35 -6.75
CA ARG A 21 -9.43 -2.31 -6.13
C ARG A 21 -10.81 -2.27 -6.78
N ARG A 22 -10.86 -2.22 -8.12
CA ARG A 22 -12.14 -2.19 -8.85
C ARG A 22 -12.98 -3.44 -8.63
N ALA A 23 -12.36 -4.62 -8.57
CA ALA A 23 -13.05 -5.87 -8.27
C ALA A 23 -13.63 -5.86 -6.85
N ASN A 24 -12.89 -5.36 -5.86
CA ASN A 24 -13.39 -5.21 -4.49
C ASN A 24 -14.55 -4.22 -4.41
N ASP A 25 -14.47 -3.08 -5.11
CA ASP A 25 -15.56 -2.10 -5.15
C ASP A 25 -16.84 -2.72 -5.71
N ILE A 26 -16.74 -3.46 -6.83
CA ILE A 26 -17.88 -4.17 -7.43
C ILE A 26 -18.41 -5.26 -6.48
N ALA A 27 -17.54 -6.02 -5.83
CA ALA A 27 -17.95 -7.07 -4.91
C ALA A 27 -18.72 -6.50 -3.70
N GLU A 28 -18.26 -5.39 -3.13
CA GLU A 28 -18.98 -4.71 -2.05
C GLU A 28 -20.31 -4.12 -2.53
N GLU A 29 -20.34 -3.51 -3.72
CA GLU A 29 -21.57 -2.98 -4.32
C GLU A 29 -22.63 -4.07 -4.52
N VAL A 30 -22.23 -5.21 -5.09
CA VAL A 30 -23.11 -6.38 -5.28
C VAL A 30 -23.56 -6.96 -3.95
N ARG A 31 -22.64 -7.11 -2.98
CA ARG A 31 -22.96 -7.64 -1.64
C ARG A 31 -23.97 -6.75 -0.92
N ALA A 32 -23.76 -5.44 -0.94
CA ALA A 32 -24.66 -4.48 -0.31
C ALA A 32 -26.04 -4.50 -1.00
N GLY A 33 -26.07 -4.42 -2.33
CA GLY A 33 -27.33 -4.40 -3.08
C GLY A 33 -28.14 -5.68 -2.97
N PHE A 34 -27.51 -6.87 -3.03
CA PHE A 34 -28.26 -8.13 -2.93
C PHE A 34 -28.62 -8.54 -1.51
N ASN A 35 -27.78 -8.26 -0.51
CA ASN A 35 -27.95 -8.81 0.84
C ASN A 35 -28.33 -7.78 1.89
N GLN A 36 -28.26 -6.48 1.59
CA GLN A 36 -28.46 -5.40 2.58
C GLN A 36 -29.51 -4.36 2.12
N THR A 37 -30.29 -4.67 1.08
CA THR A 37 -31.43 -3.82 0.68
C THR A 37 -32.59 -4.01 1.64
N GLU A 38 -32.95 -2.95 2.37
CA GLU A 38 -34.07 -2.93 3.31
C GLU A 38 -35.25 -2.14 2.74
N VAL A 39 -36.46 -2.66 2.95
CA VAL A 39 -37.71 -2.07 2.45
C VAL A 39 -38.78 -2.12 3.54
N MET A 40 -39.70 -1.16 3.53
CA MET A 40 -40.89 -1.20 4.38
C MET A 40 -41.86 -2.28 3.88
N GLY A 41 -42.70 -2.82 4.78
CA GLY A 41 -43.56 -3.98 4.50
C GLY A 41 -44.62 -3.81 3.41
N HIS A 42 -44.82 -2.60 2.89
CA HIS A 42 -45.68 -2.34 1.72
C HIS A 42 -44.97 -1.41 0.75
N LEU A 43 -44.75 -1.91 -0.48
CA LEU A 43 -44.07 -1.19 -1.55
C LEU A 43 -45.06 -0.86 -2.68
N GLY A 44 -45.10 0.40 -3.09
CA GLY A 44 -45.83 0.82 -4.30
C GLY A 44 -45.18 0.26 -5.56
N GLU A 45 -45.93 0.21 -6.67
CA GLU A 45 -45.47 -0.34 -7.96
C GLU A 45 -44.16 0.29 -8.45
N ASP A 46 -44.01 1.60 -8.31
CA ASP A 46 -42.79 2.34 -8.67
C ASP A 46 -41.56 1.89 -7.88
N GLN A 47 -41.73 1.59 -6.59
CA GLN A 47 -40.63 1.13 -5.74
C GLN A 47 -40.21 -0.29 -6.13
N GLN A 48 -41.19 -1.16 -6.42
CA GLN A 48 -40.92 -2.50 -6.91
C GLN A 48 -40.21 -2.48 -8.27
N ALA A 49 -40.61 -1.60 -9.19
CA ALA A 49 -39.96 -1.44 -10.48
C ALA A 49 -38.49 -1.01 -10.33
N ARG A 50 -38.20 -0.03 -9.45
CA ARG A 50 -36.83 0.41 -9.16
C ARG A 50 -35.96 -0.71 -8.60
N LEU A 51 -36.49 -1.52 -7.68
CA LEU A 51 -35.76 -2.66 -7.11
C LEU A 51 -35.44 -3.72 -8.17
N ARG A 52 -36.37 -3.98 -9.11
CA ARG A 52 -36.11 -4.90 -10.23
C ARG A 52 -35.00 -4.37 -11.14
N THR A 53 -35.07 -3.10 -11.54
CA THR A 53 -34.03 -2.46 -12.36
C THR A 53 -32.67 -2.48 -11.67
N GLU A 54 -32.64 -2.21 -10.36
CA GLU A 54 -31.39 -2.27 -9.59
C GLU A 54 -30.86 -3.70 -9.49
N GLY A 55 -31.73 -4.69 -9.26
CA GLY A 55 -31.36 -6.11 -9.27
C GLY A 55 -30.74 -6.55 -10.60
N GLU A 56 -31.34 -6.15 -11.73
CA GLU A 56 -30.80 -6.43 -13.07
C GLU A 56 -29.43 -5.76 -13.29
N ARG A 57 -29.27 -4.51 -12.85
CA ARG A 57 -28.01 -3.77 -12.92
C ARG A 57 -26.90 -4.46 -12.13
N LEU A 58 -27.18 -4.87 -10.88
CA LEU A 58 -26.23 -5.57 -10.02
C LEU A 58 -25.89 -6.95 -10.57
N ALA A 59 -26.87 -7.68 -11.13
CA ALA A 59 -26.63 -8.96 -11.78
C ALA A 59 -25.69 -8.83 -12.99
N ALA A 60 -25.79 -7.74 -13.74
CA ALA A 60 -24.90 -7.45 -14.86
C ALA A 60 -23.45 -7.14 -14.44
N LEU A 61 -23.19 -6.78 -13.17
CA LEU A 61 -21.83 -6.58 -12.66
C LEU A 61 -21.10 -7.90 -12.36
N MET A 62 -21.81 -9.00 -12.14
CA MET A 62 -21.20 -10.28 -11.79
C MET A 62 -20.25 -10.84 -12.86
N PRO A 63 -20.60 -10.88 -14.16
CA PRO A 63 -19.66 -11.27 -15.21
C PRO A 63 -18.43 -10.37 -15.26
N VAL A 64 -18.60 -9.06 -15.05
CA VAL A 64 -17.49 -8.10 -15.01
C VAL A 64 -16.53 -8.41 -13.86
N LEU A 65 -17.06 -8.74 -12.68
CA LEU A 65 -16.27 -9.14 -11.53
C LEU A 65 -15.42 -10.39 -11.83
N PHE A 66 -16.00 -11.42 -12.45
CA PHE A 66 -15.28 -12.64 -12.81
C PHE A 66 -14.21 -12.40 -13.87
N ASP A 67 -14.49 -11.58 -14.88
CA ASP A 67 -13.50 -11.18 -15.89
C ASP A 67 -12.30 -10.47 -15.24
N LEU A 68 -12.55 -9.57 -14.29
CA LEU A 68 -11.50 -8.88 -13.55
C LEU A 68 -10.65 -9.87 -12.73
N GLN A 69 -11.28 -10.79 -12.01
CA GLN A 69 -10.59 -11.80 -11.21
C GLN A 69 -9.73 -12.73 -12.08
N SER A 70 -10.26 -13.18 -13.21
CA SER A 70 -9.54 -13.98 -14.20
C SER A 70 -8.31 -13.25 -14.74
N ALA A 71 -8.47 -11.98 -15.14
CA ALA A 71 -7.37 -11.16 -15.63
C ALA A 71 -6.29 -10.90 -14.55
N ILE A 72 -6.70 -10.65 -13.30
CA ILE A 72 -5.76 -10.50 -12.17
C ILE A 72 -4.96 -11.79 -11.98
N ALA A 73 -5.61 -12.95 -12.01
CA ALA A 73 -4.94 -14.24 -11.87
C ALA A 73 -3.94 -14.49 -13.02
N GLN A 74 -4.33 -14.19 -14.26
CA GLN A 74 -3.47 -14.28 -15.44
C GLN A 74 -2.24 -13.37 -15.31
N ILE A 75 -2.44 -12.11 -14.91
CA ILE A 75 -1.34 -11.15 -14.69
C ILE A 75 -0.39 -11.65 -13.61
N ARG A 76 -0.91 -12.08 -12.45
CA ARG A 76 -0.08 -12.59 -11.34
C ARG A 76 0.70 -13.84 -11.73
N LYS A 77 0.09 -14.76 -12.48
CA LYS A 77 0.78 -15.94 -13.00
C LYS A 77 1.92 -15.55 -13.94
N ALA A 78 1.67 -14.65 -14.88
CA ALA A 78 2.69 -14.18 -15.83
C ALA A 78 3.84 -13.43 -15.14
N LEU A 79 3.52 -12.59 -14.14
CA LEU A 79 4.51 -11.93 -13.28
C LEU A 79 5.36 -12.95 -12.51
N GLY A 80 4.73 -13.97 -11.92
CA GLY A 80 5.41 -15.05 -11.20
C GLY A 80 6.41 -15.79 -12.08
N SER A 81 5.96 -16.23 -13.27
CA SER A 81 6.84 -16.91 -14.23
C SER A 81 7.98 -16.01 -14.73
N ALA A 82 7.72 -14.73 -14.96
CA ALA A 82 8.76 -13.79 -15.38
C ALA A 82 9.79 -13.51 -14.28
N ASN A 83 9.36 -13.39 -13.03
CA ASN A 83 10.25 -13.21 -11.88
C ASN A 83 11.12 -14.45 -11.63
N GLU A 84 10.56 -15.66 -11.84
CA GLU A 84 11.30 -16.92 -11.77
C GLU A 84 12.35 -17.01 -12.89
N ALA A 85 11.97 -16.74 -14.14
CA ALA A 85 12.88 -16.78 -15.29
C ALA A 85 14.04 -15.77 -15.19
N THR A 86 13.80 -14.62 -14.55
CA THR A 86 14.80 -13.55 -14.39
C THR A 86 15.58 -13.63 -13.08
N GLY A 87 15.21 -14.54 -12.16
CA GLY A 87 15.87 -14.70 -10.87
C GLY A 87 15.80 -13.45 -9.96
N ILE A 88 14.79 -12.59 -10.13
CA ILE A 88 14.69 -11.30 -9.43
C ILE A 88 14.19 -11.45 -7.98
N SER A 89 13.60 -12.59 -7.63
CA SER A 89 13.00 -12.84 -6.31
C SER A 89 13.96 -12.58 -5.13
N SER A 90 15.24 -12.94 -5.27
CA SER A 90 16.25 -12.67 -4.24
C SER A 90 16.53 -11.17 -4.07
N SER A 91 16.69 -10.45 -5.17
CA SER A 91 16.89 -8.99 -5.17
C SER A 91 15.68 -8.25 -4.61
N LEU A 92 14.45 -8.72 -4.88
CA LEU A 92 13.23 -8.14 -4.28
C LEU A 92 13.18 -8.32 -2.76
N ALA A 93 13.57 -9.49 -2.26
CA ALA A 93 13.62 -9.76 -0.82
C ALA A 93 14.70 -8.90 -0.14
N GLU A 94 15.86 -8.76 -0.78
CA GLU A 94 16.95 -7.89 -0.34
C GLU A 94 16.50 -6.42 -0.29
N LEU A 95 15.82 -5.93 -1.32
CA LEU A 95 15.28 -4.57 -1.34
C LEU A 95 14.23 -4.34 -0.25
N ASP A 96 13.35 -5.31 0.02
CA ASP A 96 12.37 -5.19 1.12
C ASP A 96 13.05 -5.14 2.50
N MET A 97 14.07 -5.97 2.72
CA MET A 97 14.90 -5.92 3.92
C MET A 97 15.54 -4.54 4.08
N LEU A 98 16.20 -4.03 3.04
CA LEU A 98 16.85 -2.70 3.05
C LEU A 98 15.83 -1.59 3.33
N ASN A 99 14.65 -1.62 2.70
CA ASN A 99 13.58 -0.64 2.94
C ASN A 99 13.02 -0.69 4.37
N LYS A 100 12.92 -1.88 4.98
CA LYS A 100 12.55 -2.02 6.40
C LYS A 100 13.62 -1.42 7.31
N GLN A 101 14.90 -1.66 7.02
CA GLN A 101 16.01 -1.06 7.75
C GLN A 101 16.01 0.47 7.63
N LEU A 102 15.82 1.02 6.43
CA LEU A 102 15.72 2.46 6.20
C LEU A 102 14.59 3.08 7.02
N ARG A 103 13.37 2.54 6.93
CA ARG A 103 12.21 3.05 7.69
C ARG A 103 12.44 3.04 9.19
N LEU A 104 13.03 1.96 9.71
CA LEU A 104 13.36 1.86 11.13
C LEU A 104 14.39 2.93 11.54
N MET A 105 15.49 3.06 10.79
CA MET A 105 16.54 4.04 11.08
C MET A 105 16.04 5.47 10.97
N GLU A 106 15.29 5.81 9.91
CA GLU A 106 14.66 7.13 9.76
C GLU A 106 13.70 7.42 10.91
N SER A 107 12.88 6.45 11.33
CA SER A 107 11.98 6.62 12.47
C SER A 107 12.74 6.85 13.78
N LEU A 108 13.84 6.11 14.02
CA LEU A 108 14.65 6.24 15.24
C LEU A 108 15.40 7.57 15.30
N ILE A 109 15.94 8.03 14.16
CA ILE A 109 16.68 9.29 14.03
C ILE A 109 15.72 10.48 14.13
N ASN A 110 14.62 10.47 13.39
CA ASN A 110 13.64 11.56 13.40
C ASN A 110 12.90 11.66 14.73
N GLY A 111 12.75 10.56 15.45
CA GLY A 111 12.22 10.54 16.81
C GLY A 111 13.15 11.21 17.84
N GLN A 112 14.41 11.52 17.50
CA GLN A 112 15.33 12.28 18.35
C GLN A 112 15.07 13.79 18.22
N GLU A 113 13.89 14.24 18.64
CA GLU A 113 13.50 15.66 18.60
C GLU A 113 14.46 16.54 19.43
N ALA A 114 14.57 17.82 19.04
CA ALA A 114 15.41 18.80 19.72
C ALA A 114 14.95 19.11 21.16
N GLU A 115 13.68 18.84 21.48
CA GLU A 115 13.09 19.03 22.80
C GLU A 115 13.42 17.89 23.79
N LEU A 116 14.04 16.80 23.32
CA LEU A 116 14.46 15.71 24.19
C LEU A 116 15.71 16.09 24.97
N VAL A 117 15.64 15.95 26.29
CA VAL A 117 16.76 16.20 27.20
C VAL A 117 17.69 14.99 27.21
N GLY A 118 19.00 15.22 27.09
CA GLY A 118 20.00 14.15 27.21
C GLY A 118 20.05 13.56 28.62
N ILE A 119 20.43 12.28 28.77
CA ILE A 119 20.56 11.65 30.10
C ILE A 119 21.50 12.45 31.01
N ASP A 120 22.60 12.98 30.45
CA ASP A 120 23.61 13.75 31.19
C ASP A 120 23.12 15.14 31.64
N GLU A 121 22.03 15.64 31.04
CA GLU A 121 21.43 16.94 31.37
C GLU A 121 20.39 16.82 32.49
N LEU A 122 19.87 15.60 32.77
CA LEU A 122 18.85 15.34 33.79
C LEU A 122 19.20 15.87 35.19
N PRO A 123 20.44 15.73 35.72
CA PRO A 123 20.77 16.22 37.05
C PRO A 123 20.68 17.75 37.19
N ASN A 124 20.74 18.47 36.06
CA ASN A 124 20.78 19.93 36.00
C ASN A 124 19.43 20.55 35.62
N LEU A 125 18.38 19.74 35.43
CA LEU A 125 17.06 20.23 35.08
C LEU A 125 16.37 20.88 36.29
N PRO A 126 15.76 22.07 36.13
CA PRO A 126 15.00 22.69 37.21
C PRO A 126 13.74 21.88 37.48
N VAL A 127 13.63 21.30 38.68
CA VAL A 127 12.37 20.68 39.15
C VAL A 127 11.34 21.79 39.32
N ARG A 128 10.39 21.91 38.38
CA ARG A 128 9.25 22.81 38.51
C ARG A 128 8.07 21.99 39.03
N VAL A 129 7.67 22.26 40.26
CA VAL A 129 6.41 21.74 40.81
C VAL A 129 5.30 22.58 40.20
N GLN A 130 4.38 21.98 39.43
CA GLN A 130 3.20 22.72 38.99
C GLN A 130 2.35 23.06 40.23
N GLU A 131 2.14 24.35 40.48
CA GLU A 131 1.15 24.80 41.46
C GLU A 131 -0.26 24.54 40.92
N GLU A 132 -0.71 23.28 40.98
CA GLU A 132 -2.14 22.97 40.86
C GLU A 132 -2.80 23.25 42.21
N ARG A 133 -3.94 23.97 42.20
CA ARG A 133 -4.82 24.13 43.36
C ARG A 133 -5.42 22.75 43.73
N GLY A 134 -4.68 21.93 44.46
CA GLY A 134 -5.09 20.60 44.92
C GLY A 134 -4.01 19.90 45.75
N LEU A 135 -4.42 18.92 46.58
CA LEU A 135 -3.59 18.20 47.57
C LEU A 135 -2.42 17.37 47.02
N PHE A 136 -2.20 17.33 45.70
CA PHE A 136 -1.14 16.54 45.08
C PHE A 136 -0.52 17.29 43.89
N ALA A 137 0.51 18.10 44.16
CA ALA A 137 1.29 18.72 43.10
C ALA A 137 2.12 17.65 42.36
N LYS A 138 2.03 17.61 41.03
CA LYS A 138 2.82 16.70 40.19
C LYS A 138 4.15 17.34 39.79
N PRO A 139 5.29 16.63 39.89
CA PRO A 139 6.56 17.10 39.35
C PRO A 139 6.49 17.32 37.83
N SER A 140 7.25 18.27 37.31
CA SER A 140 7.45 18.47 35.87
C SER A 140 7.96 17.19 35.19
N THR A 141 7.31 16.78 34.10
CA THR A 141 7.75 15.67 33.26
C THR A 141 8.64 16.17 32.12
N PHE A 142 9.73 15.45 31.86
CA PHE A 142 10.65 15.72 30.75
C PHE A 142 10.68 14.52 29.82
N ARG A 143 10.74 14.77 28.50
CA ARG A 143 10.99 13.71 27.52
C ARG A 143 12.51 13.55 27.39
N VAL A 144 13.00 12.34 27.58
CA VAL A 144 14.44 12.07 27.68
C VAL A 144 14.92 11.32 26.44
N ARG A 145 16.04 11.78 25.87
CA ARG A 145 16.79 11.07 24.85
C ARG A 145 17.62 9.98 25.53
N VAL A 146 17.21 8.73 25.36
CA VAL A 146 17.94 7.56 25.89
C VAL A 146 19.04 7.09 24.93
N MET A 147 18.94 7.44 23.65
CA MET A 147 19.95 7.09 22.65
C MET A 147 21.22 7.92 22.85
N PRO A 148 22.41 7.31 23.00
CA PRO A 148 23.67 8.05 23.05
C PRO A 148 23.96 8.75 21.72
N ASP A 149 24.57 9.93 21.76
CA ASP A 149 24.93 10.68 20.54
C ASP A 149 25.87 9.88 19.61
N SER A 150 26.75 9.06 20.19
CA SER A 150 27.63 8.15 19.41
C SER A 150 26.85 7.10 18.64
N ALA A 151 25.73 6.61 19.19
CA ALA A 151 24.83 5.68 18.51
C ALA A 151 24.02 6.39 17.42
N LEU A 152 23.57 7.62 17.67
CA LEU A 152 22.87 8.45 16.69
C LEU A 152 23.75 8.71 15.45
N GLU A 153 25.01 9.11 15.64
CA GLU A 153 25.97 9.30 14.56
C GLU A 153 26.32 8.00 13.83
N ALA A 154 26.37 6.87 14.54
CA ALA A 154 26.54 5.56 13.92
C ALA A 154 25.33 5.19 13.04
N TYR A 155 24.10 5.45 13.50
CA TYR A 155 22.89 5.20 12.73
C TYR A 155 22.76 6.12 11.52
N ARG A 156 23.14 7.40 11.62
CA ARG A 156 23.20 8.31 10.47
C ARG A 156 24.13 7.79 9.38
N ARG A 157 25.33 7.35 9.75
CA ARG A 157 26.29 6.74 8.80
C ARG A 157 25.77 5.43 8.20
N LYS A 158 25.15 4.58 9.03
CA LYS A 158 24.58 3.32 8.56
C LYS A 158 23.39 3.55 7.64
N LEU A 159 22.55 4.54 7.92
CA LEU A 159 21.41 4.94 7.08
C LEU A 159 21.88 5.28 5.66
N GLU A 160 22.95 6.08 5.53
CA GLU A 160 23.46 6.47 4.22
C GLU A 160 24.08 5.29 3.44
N SER A 161 24.74 4.37 4.14
CA SER A 161 25.25 3.12 3.57
C SER A 161 24.11 2.23 3.06
N VAL A 162 23.07 2.00 3.88
CA VAL A 162 21.90 1.19 3.51
C VAL A 162 21.11 1.85 2.38
N ARG A 163 21.02 3.19 2.36
CA ARG A 163 20.36 3.95 1.30
C ARG A 163 21.07 3.75 -0.04
N THR A 164 22.40 3.86 -0.03
CA THR A 164 23.24 3.59 -1.21
C THR A 164 23.04 2.17 -1.74
N GLU A 165 23.06 1.18 -0.85
CA GLU A 165 22.84 -0.24 -1.19
C GLU A 165 21.44 -0.49 -1.75
N SER A 166 20.41 0.12 -1.14
CA SER A 166 19.03 0.07 -1.62
C SER A 166 18.89 0.61 -3.05
N PHE A 167 19.54 1.73 -3.36
CA PHE A 167 19.53 2.27 -4.72
C PHE A 167 20.21 1.34 -5.73
N ALA A 168 21.36 0.76 -5.38
CA ALA A 168 22.04 -0.18 -6.26
C ALA A 168 21.20 -1.43 -6.56
N VAL A 169 20.55 -2.01 -5.54
CA VAL A 169 19.65 -3.16 -5.71
C VAL A 169 18.41 -2.77 -6.53
N ALA A 170 17.84 -1.59 -6.29
CA ALA A 170 16.71 -1.08 -7.06
C ALA A 170 17.06 -0.90 -8.54
N ASP A 171 18.26 -0.40 -8.86
CA ASP A 171 18.74 -0.24 -10.23
C ASP A 171 18.95 -1.60 -10.93
N GLN A 172 19.48 -2.60 -10.21
CA GLN A 172 19.61 -3.96 -10.74
C GLN A 172 18.24 -4.58 -11.05
N ILE A 173 17.27 -4.41 -10.15
CA ILE A 173 15.88 -4.83 -10.39
C ILE A 173 15.30 -4.10 -11.58
N ALA A 174 15.51 -2.78 -11.69
CA ALA A 174 15.02 -2.00 -12.83
C ALA A 174 15.66 -2.43 -14.15
N ALA A 175 16.93 -2.80 -14.15
CA ALA A 175 17.63 -3.33 -15.31
C ALA A 175 17.07 -4.69 -15.74
N ARG A 176 16.79 -5.60 -14.80
CA ARG A 176 16.17 -6.90 -15.10
C ARG A 176 14.68 -6.77 -15.48
N ASN A 177 13.99 -5.75 -14.96
CA ASN A 177 12.57 -5.46 -15.25
C ASN A 177 12.34 -4.65 -16.54
N ARG A 178 13.39 -4.35 -17.31
CA ARG A 178 13.27 -3.60 -18.57
C ARG A 178 12.53 -4.38 -19.65
N GLU A 179 12.51 -5.71 -19.57
CA GLU A 179 11.75 -6.53 -20.50
C GLU A 179 10.24 -6.30 -20.34
N ALA A 180 9.60 -5.94 -21.44
CA ALA A 180 8.16 -5.77 -21.48
C ALA A 180 7.49 -7.15 -21.58
N LEU A 181 6.69 -7.50 -20.58
CA LEU A 181 5.93 -8.74 -20.55
C LEU A 181 4.66 -8.56 -21.40
N PRO A 182 4.46 -9.36 -22.45
CA PRO A 182 3.21 -9.34 -23.21
C PRO A 182 2.11 -10.11 -22.45
N ILE A 183 0.98 -9.46 -22.17
CA ILE A 183 -0.21 -10.13 -21.61
C ILE A 183 -1.44 -9.71 -22.41
N SER A 184 -2.24 -10.70 -22.81
CA SER A 184 -3.52 -10.50 -23.49
C SER A 184 -4.65 -10.39 -22.47
N ILE A 185 -5.40 -9.30 -22.51
CA ILE A 185 -6.57 -9.05 -21.66
C ILE A 185 -7.71 -8.48 -22.51
N SER A 186 -8.96 -8.65 -22.05
CA SER A 186 -10.11 -8.09 -22.74
C SER A 186 -10.09 -6.56 -22.74
N GLU A 187 -10.65 -5.95 -23.78
CA GLU A 187 -10.74 -4.48 -23.89
C GLU A 187 -11.51 -3.83 -22.73
N ASN A 188 -12.53 -4.51 -22.20
CA ASN A 188 -13.28 -4.02 -21.05
C ASN A 188 -12.37 -3.94 -19.80
N VAL A 189 -11.61 -4.99 -19.53
CA VAL A 189 -10.64 -5.02 -18.44
C VAL A 189 -9.52 -3.98 -18.65
N ALA A 190 -9.04 -3.84 -19.89
CA ALA A 190 -8.02 -2.84 -20.21
C ALA A 190 -8.51 -1.41 -19.93
N ARG A 191 -9.76 -1.09 -20.27
CA ARG A 191 -10.38 0.20 -19.97
C ARG A 191 -10.48 0.44 -18.46
N LEU A 192 -10.94 -0.57 -17.71
CA LEU A 192 -11.03 -0.51 -16.25
C LEU A 192 -9.65 -0.39 -15.57
N ALA A 193 -8.60 -0.94 -16.18
CA ALA A 193 -7.22 -0.77 -15.74
C ALA A 193 -6.61 0.60 -16.08
N GLY A 194 -7.31 1.45 -16.84
CA GLY A 194 -6.79 2.72 -17.35
C GLY A 194 -5.70 2.55 -18.41
N LEU A 195 -5.71 1.44 -19.16
CA LEU A 195 -4.82 1.23 -20.29
C LEU A 195 -5.42 1.88 -21.54
N SER A 196 -4.67 2.79 -22.15
CA SER A 196 -5.09 3.43 -23.40
C SER A 196 -5.17 2.38 -24.52
N ILE A 197 -6.34 2.27 -25.13
CA ILE A 197 -6.53 1.51 -26.36
C ILE A 197 -5.89 2.34 -27.48
N SER A 198 -4.56 2.30 -27.62
CA SER A 198 -3.91 2.87 -28.80
C SER A 198 -4.41 2.08 -29.99
N SER A 199 -5.21 2.75 -30.83
CA SER A 199 -5.81 2.24 -32.06
C SER A 199 -4.77 1.59 -32.96
#